data_AF-A0A395IMU6-F1
#
_entry.id   AF-A0A395IMU6-F1
#
_cell.length_a   1.000
_cell.length_b   1.000
_cell.length_c   1.000
_cell.angle_alpha   90.00
_cell.angle_beta   90.00
_cell.angle_gamma   90.00
#
_symmetry.space_group_name_H-M   'P 1'
#
loop_
_entity.id
_entity.type
_entity.pdbx_description
1 polymer ?
#
loop_
_entity_poly.entity_id
_entity_poly.type
_entity_poly.pdbx_seq_one_letter_code
_entity_poly.pdbx_strand_id
1 'polypeptide(L)'
;MNKDRTDNFSLTEARVPIKTSGTLIPLKTTLETRSRDSLLGVYITHVPAKKASGVLDLTRKLLPNDGGYDLQHIRRFAKQTDVPDHVRDSLLGVKTDSNGQADTGPPELFLLVGAMNLINLDELRDALSPILDPITICSINVPLLAPTSQEQAKLWSSQYWPIVYKKSNPFGPHPAIVSRAEIELQKEPVLGSKIGAVVVQRKNGVAHTLAIAGDSRWLKWPRVGSGNVTAHAALRAIAMVADGIKIQEEKKGSTVLKRE
;
A
#
# COMPACT_ATOMS: atom_id res chain seq x y z
N MET A 1 20.94 -3.96 66.74
CA MET A 1 20.99 -2.49 66.71
C MET A 1 21.99 -2.10 65.65
N ASN A 2 21.50 -1.67 64.48
CA ASN A 2 22.17 -0.80 63.50
C ASN A 2 21.11 -0.48 62.45
N LYS A 3 20.37 0.59 62.75
CA LYS A 3 19.60 1.38 61.80
C LYS A 3 20.58 2.07 60.85
N ASP A 4 20.06 2.55 59.73
CA ASP A 4 20.70 3.42 58.74
C ASP A 4 21.37 2.75 57.54
N ARG A 5 20.51 2.38 56.58
CA ARG A 5 20.81 2.58 55.16
C ARG A 5 19.52 2.79 54.36
N THR A 6 18.88 3.93 54.60
CA THR A 6 17.86 4.49 53.73
C THR A 6 18.56 5.16 52.55
N ASP A 7 18.75 4.42 51.45
CA ASP A 7 19.09 5.02 50.16
C ASP A 7 17.84 5.71 49.61
N ASN A 8 17.71 7.00 49.94
CA ASN A 8 16.78 7.92 49.32
C ASN A 8 17.16 8.11 47.84
N PHE A 9 16.59 7.31 46.95
CA PHE A 9 16.57 7.63 45.53
C PHE A 9 15.63 8.83 45.31
N SER A 10 16.23 10.01 45.26
CA SER A 10 15.55 11.25 44.92
C SER A 10 15.03 11.17 43.48
N LEU A 11 13.71 11.26 43.30
CA LEU A 11 13.00 11.24 42.01
C LEU A 11 13.09 12.59 41.27
N THR A 12 14.27 13.20 41.24
CA THR A 12 14.52 14.54 40.68
C THR A 12 15.68 14.55 39.68
N GLU A 13 15.80 13.51 38.86
CA GLU A 13 16.50 13.68 37.58
C GLU A 13 15.59 14.44 36.62
N ALA A 14 16.10 15.59 36.17
CA ALA A 14 15.40 16.58 35.37
C ALA A 14 14.70 15.94 34.17
N ARG A 15 13.38 16.18 34.07
CA ARG A 15 12.59 15.97 32.84
C ARG A 15 13.11 16.93 31.77
N VAL A 16 14.18 16.57 31.08
CA VAL A 16 14.56 17.28 29.85
C VAL A 16 13.57 16.85 28.78
N PRO A 17 12.72 17.74 28.23
CA PRO A 17 11.84 17.40 27.14
C PRO A 17 12.71 17.10 25.92
N ILE A 18 12.93 15.82 25.63
CA ILE A 18 13.60 15.39 24.41
C ILE A 18 12.61 15.68 23.28
N LYS A 19 12.88 16.74 22.52
CA LYS A 19 12.15 17.08 21.30
C LYS A 19 12.50 16.04 20.23
N THR A 20 11.83 14.89 20.26
CA THR A 20 12.04 13.84 19.27
C THR A 20 11.21 14.18 18.03
N SER A 21 11.87 14.70 17.00
CA SER A 21 11.30 14.74 15.65
C SER A 21 11.46 13.34 15.06
N GLY A 22 10.50 12.46 15.34
CA GLY A 22 10.42 11.13 14.72
C GLY A 22 9.45 11.15 13.56
N THR A 23 9.76 10.40 12.48
CA THR A 23 8.86 10.19 11.34
C THR A 23 8.38 8.75 11.30
N LEU A 24 7.11 8.53 10.98
CA LEU A 24 6.59 7.18 10.74
C LEU A 24 6.87 6.75 9.31
N ILE A 25 7.70 5.72 9.17
CA ILE A 25 7.94 5.06 7.89
C ILE A 25 7.17 3.72 7.91
N PRO A 26 6.15 3.55 7.06
CA PRO A 26 5.44 2.28 6.98
C PRO A 26 6.40 1.19 6.49
N LEU A 27 6.45 0.09 7.24
CA LEU A 27 7.21 -1.09 6.82
C LEU A 27 6.45 -1.80 5.69
N LYS A 28 7.16 -2.11 4.60
CA LYS A 28 6.63 -2.84 3.47
C LYS A 28 6.25 -4.27 3.88
N THR A 29 5.11 -4.75 3.43
CA THR A 29 4.73 -6.17 3.56
C THR A 29 5.63 -7.09 2.73
N THR A 30 5.58 -8.41 2.97
CA THR A 30 6.34 -9.38 2.17
C THR A 30 5.95 -9.40 0.70
N LEU A 31 4.68 -9.16 0.38
CA LEU A 31 4.22 -9.05 -1.01
C LEU A 31 4.75 -7.76 -1.65
N GLU A 32 4.89 -6.71 -0.85
CA GLU A 32 5.48 -5.45 -1.24
C GLU A 32 7.01 -5.51 -1.45
N THR A 33 7.69 -6.57 -1.03
CA THR A 33 9.15 -6.74 -1.23
C THR A 33 9.50 -7.74 -2.34
N ARG A 34 8.52 -8.44 -2.92
CA ARG A 34 8.73 -9.31 -4.10
C ARG A 34 9.12 -8.47 -5.34
N SER A 35 9.73 -9.11 -6.34
CA SER A 35 10.17 -8.46 -7.59
C SER A 35 8.98 -7.82 -8.33
N ARG A 36 8.80 -6.50 -8.14
CA ARG A 36 7.63 -5.73 -8.59
C ARG A 36 7.67 -5.29 -10.04
N ASP A 37 8.81 -5.41 -10.69
CA ASP A 37 9.01 -4.98 -12.07
C ASP A 37 8.80 -6.14 -13.06
N SER A 38 8.05 -7.17 -12.66
CA SER A 38 7.61 -8.18 -13.61
C SER A 38 6.66 -7.52 -14.62
N LEU A 39 7.15 -7.37 -15.84
CA LEU A 39 6.40 -6.81 -16.96
C LEU A 39 5.69 -7.92 -17.73
N LEU A 40 4.50 -7.60 -18.22
CA LEU A 40 3.72 -8.43 -19.12
C LEU A 40 3.61 -7.72 -20.47
N GLY A 41 3.97 -8.43 -21.54
CA GLY A 41 3.75 -7.95 -22.91
C GLY A 41 2.28 -8.05 -23.27
N VAL A 42 1.69 -6.94 -23.74
CA VAL A 42 0.27 -6.84 -24.11
C VAL A 42 0.10 -6.17 -25.46
N TYR A 43 -0.97 -6.54 -26.17
CA TYR A 43 -1.40 -5.86 -27.39
C TYR A 43 -2.31 -4.68 -27.08
N ILE A 44 -2.08 -3.60 -27.81
CA ILE A 44 -2.93 -2.40 -27.82
C ILE A 44 -3.40 -2.11 -29.24
N THR A 45 -4.60 -1.56 -29.37
CA THR A 45 -5.16 -1.14 -30.65
C THR A 45 -5.87 0.19 -30.53
N HIS A 46 -5.92 0.91 -31.65
CA HIS A 46 -6.76 2.09 -31.79
C HIS A 46 -8.23 1.69 -31.99
N VAL A 47 -9.16 2.39 -31.33
CA VAL A 47 -10.61 2.12 -31.40
C VAL A 47 -11.40 3.44 -31.37
N PRO A 48 -12.25 3.71 -32.38
CA PRO A 48 -13.21 4.82 -32.32
C PRO A 48 -14.18 4.64 -31.15
N ALA A 49 -14.48 5.71 -30.39
CA ALA A 49 -15.35 5.62 -29.20
C ALA A 49 -16.71 4.95 -29.46
N LYS A 50 -17.27 5.10 -30.67
CA LYS A 50 -18.55 4.47 -31.07
C LYS A 50 -18.48 2.94 -31.16
N LYS A 51 -17.31 2.38 -31.47
CA LYS A 51 -17.09 0.92 -31.62
C LYS A 51 -16.46 0.30 -30.36
N ALA A 52 -16.07 1.11 -29.38
CA ALA A 52 -15.34 0.69 -28.18
C ALA A 52 -15.96 -0.50 -27.45
N SER A 53 -17.25 -0.43 -27.12
CA SER A 53 -17.94 -1.51 -26.41
C SER A 53 -17.96 -2.82 -27.20
N GLY A 54 -18.21 -2.76 -28.52
CA GLY A 54 -18.25 -3.95 -29.38
C GLY A 54 -16.88 -4.63 -29.48
N VAL A 55 -15.81 -3.84 -29.61
CA VAL A 55 -14.43 -4.38 -29.65
C VAL A 55 -14.05 -4.98 -28.30
N LEU A 56 -14.41 -4.33 -27.17
CA LEU A 56 -14.15 -4.88 -25.84
C LEU A 56 -14.92 -6.19 -25.61
N ASP A 57 -16.17 -6.28 -26.04
CA ASP A 57 -16.98 -7.49 -25.91
C ASP A 57 -16.40 -8.65 -26.71
N LEU A 58 -15.95 -8.38 -27.94
CA LEU A 58 -15.24 -9.34 -28.76
C LEU A 58 -13.93 -9.77 -28.09
N THR A 59 -13.15 -8.82 -27.58
CA THR A 59 -11.90 -9.09 -26.85
C THR A 59 -12.14 -10.01 -25.64
N ARG A 60 -13.19 -9.75 -24.85
CA ARG A 60 -13.55 -10.60 -23.70
C ARG A 60 -13.99 -12.01 -24.10
N LYS A 61 -14.54 -12.20 -25.31
CA LYS A 61 -14.87 -13.52 -25.86
C LYS A 61 -13.62 -14.26 -26.32
N LEU A 62 -12.69 -13.57 -26.97
CA LEU A 62 -11.40 -14.13 -27.43
C LEU A 62 -10.49 -14.49 -26.26
N LEU A 63 -10.45 -13.64 -25.24
CA LEU A 63 -9.61 -13.78 -24.06
C LEU A 63 -10.45 -13.74 -22.78
N PRO A 64 -11.17 -14.84 -22.44
CA PRO A 64 -11.96 -14.90 -21.23
C PRO A 64 -11.07 -14.70 -19.99
N ASN A 65 -11.50 -13.81 -19.08
CA ASN A 65 -10.78 -13.47 -17.85
C ASN A 65 -9.29 -13.15 -18.07
N ASP A 66 -8.95 -12.55 -19.22
CA ASP A 66 -7.57 -12.19 -19.58
C ASP A 66 -6.59 -13.36 -19.51
N GLY A 67 -7.06 -14.59 -19.77
CA GLY A 67 -6.25 -15.81 -19.67
C GLY A 67 -5.75 -16.10 -18.25
N GLY A 68 -6.41 -15.56 -17.22
CA GLY A 68 -6.06 -15.76 -15.81
C GLY A 68 -5.19 -14.66 -15.20
N TYR A 69 -4.80 -13.64 -15.96
CA TYR A 69 -4.06 -12.49 -15.42
C TYR A 69 -5.01 -11.52 -14.69
N ASP A 70 -4.64 -11.14 -13.46
CA ASP A 70 -5.34 -10.05 -12.74
C ASP A 70 -4.80 -8.69 -13.19
N LEU A 71 -5.46 -8.11 -14.20
CA LEU A 71 -5.12 -6.80 -14.76
C LEU A 71 -6.10 -5.70 -14.35
N GLN A 72 -6.80 -5.86 -13.22
CA GLN A 72 -7.82 -4.91 -12.77
C GLN A 72 -7.29 -3.51 -12.42
N HIS A 73 -5.98 -3.39 -12.14
CA HIS A 73 -5.31 -2.10 -11.94
C HIS A 73 -5.01 -1.39 -13.25
N ILE A 74 -5.08 -2.07 -14.39
CA ILE A 74 -4.76 -1.50 -15.70
C ILE A 74 -6.04 -0.99 -16.34
N ARG A 75 -6.02 0.26 -16.82
CA ARG A 75 -7.19 0.84 -17.49
C ARG A 75 -7.34 0.22 -18.88
N ARG A 76 -8.47 -0.43 -19.17
CA ARG A 76 -8.73 -1.03 -20.50
C ARG A 76 -8.70 -0.01 -21.63
N PHE A 77 -9.34 1.13 -21.41
CA PHE A 77 -9.37 2.23 -22.37
C PHE A 77 -8.53 3.40 -21.88
N ALA A 78 -7.79 4.02 -22.80
CA ALA A 78 -7.01 5.21 -22.54
C ALA A 78 -7.24 6.27 -23.63
N LYS A 79 -7.20 7.54 -23.25
CA LYS A 79 -7.19 8.66 -24.19
C LYS A 79 -5.77 8.92 -24.67
N GLN A 80 -5.62 9.57 -25.82
CA GLN A 80 -4.34 10.03 -26.33
C GLN A 80 -3.52 10.84 -25.31
N THR A 81 -4.19 11.64 -24.47
CA THR A 81 -3.57 12.50 -23.46
C THR A 81 -3.05 11.74 -22.25
N ASP A 82 -3.59 10.55 -22.00
CA ASP A 82 -3.33 9.79 -20.78
C ASP A 82 -2.20 8.76 -20.99
N VAL A 83 -1.79 8.52 -22.24
CA VAL A 83 -0.84 7.48 -22.63
C VAL A 83 0.56 8.08 -22.86
N PRO A 84 1.65 7.37 -22.48
CA PRO A 84 3.02 7.84 -22.70
C PRO A 84 3.38 8.06 -24.17
N ASP A 85 4.30 9.00 -24.43
CA ASP A 85 4.69 9.40 -25.79
C ASP A 85 5.14 8.23 -26.66
N HIS A 86 6.03 7.36 -26.16
CA HIS A 86 6.53 6.21 -26.92
C HIS A 86 5.42 5.23 -27.37
N VAL A 87 4.35 5.10 -26.58
CA VAL A 87 3.20 4.25 -26.93
C VAL A 87 2.36 4.92 -28.01
N ARG A 88 2.16 6.24 -27.90
CA ARG A 88 1.47 7.03 -28.92
C ARG A 88 2.22 6.98 -30.24
N ASP A 89 3.53 7.16 -30.21
CA ASP A 89 4.39 7.17 -31.38
C ASP A 89 4.42 5.79 -32.04
N SER A 90 4.46 4.71 -31.26
CA SER A 90 4.38 3.35 -31.80
C SER A 90 3.09 3.09 -32.56
N LEU A 91 1.98 3.72 -32.17
CA LEU A 91 0.65 3.49 -32.76
C LEU A 91 0.31 4.50 -33.87
N LEU A 92 0.85 5.73 -33.79
CA LEU A 92 0.72 6.79 -34.79
C LEU A 92 1.76 6.67 -35.91
N GLY A 93 2.96 6.17 -35.63
CA GLY A 93 4.01 5.89 -36.62
C GLY A 93 3.57 4.86 -37.66
N VAL A 94 2.58 4.02 -37.36
CA VAL A 94 1.94 3.11 -38.32
C VAL A 94 0.92 3.82 -39.23
N LYS A 95 0.44 5.03 -38.87
CA LYS A 95 -0.50 5.82 -39.68
C LYS A 95 0.20 6.76 -40.67
N THR A 96 1.54 6.86 -40.66
CA THR A 96 2.27 7.90 -41.42
C THR A 96 2.60 7.47 -42.86
N ASP A 97 1.58 7.15 -43.66
CA ASP A 97 1.69 7.07 -45.14
C ASP A 97 0.57 7.84 -45.86
N SER A 98 -0.23 8.68 -45.17
CA SER A 98 -1.24 9.51 -45.86
C SER A 98 -1.51 10.82 -45.14
N ASN A 99 -1.03 11.89 -45.78
CA ASN A 99 -1.40 13.31 -45.68
C ASN A 99 -1.76 13.89 -44.30
N GLY A 100 -0.90 14.79 -43.84
CA GLY A 100 -1.16 15.70 -42.74
C GLY A 100 -2.36 16.61 -43.03
N GLN A 101 -3.52 16.24 -42.47
CA GLN A 101 -4.62 17.15 -42.25
C GLN A 101 -5.26 16.79 -40.91
N ALA A 102 -5.20 17.73 -39.96
CA ALA A 102 -5.82 17.62 -38.66
C ALA A 102 -7.34 17.74 -38.83
N ASP A 103 -7.98 16.64 -39.24
CA ASP A 103 -9.43 16.53 -39.24
C ASP A 103 -9.91 16.29 -37.80
N THR A 104 -10.97 16.98 -37.42
CA THR A 104 -11.61 16.87 -36.10
C THR A 104 -12.44 15.60 -36.08
N GLY A 105 -11.75 14.46 -36.12
CA GLY A 105 -12.35 13.13 -36.08
C GLY A 105 -13.03 12.82 -34.74
N PRO A 106 -13.91 11.80 -34.69
CA PRO A 106 -14.52 11.34 -33.45
C PRO A 106 -13.44 10.95 -32.43
N PRO A 107 -13.69 11.10 -31.11
CA PRO A 107 -12.70 10.82 -30.09
C PRO A 107 -12.18 9.38 -30.22
N GLU A 108 -10.90 9.31 -30.55
CA GLU A 108 -10.11 8.11 -30.75
C GLU A 108 -9.59 7.62 -29.38
N LEU A 109 -9.86 6.36 -29.04
CA LEU A 109 -9.43 5.73 -27.79
C LEU A 109 -8.45 4.63 -28.09
N PHE A 110 -7.55 4.36 -27.15
CA PHE A 110 -6.73 3.16 -27.18
C PHE A 110 -7.31 2.10 -26.28
N LEU A 111 -7.31 0.86 -26.77
CA LEU A 111 -7.76 -0.32 -26.05
C LEU A 111 -6.58 -1.24 -25.78
N LEU A 112 -6.41 -1.65 -24.53
CA LEU A 112 -5.60 -2.80 -24.16
C LEU A 112 -6.41 -4.07 -24.36
N VAL A 113 -5.96 -4.88 -25.32
CA VAL A 113 -6.67 -6.09 -25.76
C VAL A 113 -6.38 -7.24 -24.80
N GLY A 114 -5.10 -7.60 -24.64
CA GLY A 114 -4.70 -8.71 -23.79
C GLY A 114 -3.24 -9.10 -23.97
N ALA A 115 -2.83 -10.17 -23.29
CA ALA A 115 -1.44 -10.59 -23.22
C ALA A 115 -0.96 -11.29 -24.50
N MET A 116 0.29 -11.05 -24.88
CA MET A 116 0.89 -11.56 -26.11
C MET A 116 1.15 -13.07 -26.10
N ASN A 117 1.18 -13.68 -24.92
CA ASN A 117 1.38 -15.13 -24.76
C ASN A 117 0.07 -15.93 -24.86
N LEU A 118 -1.08 -15.26 -25.00
CA LEU A 118 -2.40 -15.90 -25.06
C LEU A 118 -2.97 -15.99 -26.46
N ILE A 119 -2.60 -15.06 -27.35
CA ILE A 119 -3.09 -14.98 -28.72
C ILE A 119 -1.99 -14.45 -29.62
N ASN A 120 -1.90 -14.96 -30.85
CA ASN A 120 -0.93 -14.47 -31.82
C ASN A 120 -1.46 -13.21 -32.53
N LEU A 121 -0.54 -12.38 -33.05
CA LEU A 121 -0.89 -11.12 -33.70
C LEU A 121 -1.84 -11.29 -34.90
N ASP A 122 -1.60 -12.30 -35.74
CA ASP A 122 -2.41 -12.54 -36.95
C ASP A 122 -3.83 -12.99 -36.59
N GLU A 123 -3.96 -13.92 -35.65
CA GLU A 123 -5.27 -14.38 -35.16
C GLU A 123 -6.06 -13.24 -34.52
N LEU A 124 -5.39 -12.38 -33.75
CA LEU A 124 -6.02 -11.20 -33.17
C LEU A 124 -6.47 -10.22 -34.26
N ARG A 125 -5.66 -10.01 -35.29
CA ARG A 125 -5.97 -9.12 -36.42
C ARG A 125 -7.20 -9.62 -37.16
N ASP A 126 -7.23 -10.90 -37.49
CA ASP A 126 -8.34 -11.54 -38.19
C ASP A 126 -9.63 -11.42 -37.39
N ALA A 127 -9.57 -11.67 -36.08
CA ALA A 127 -10.72 -11.58 -35.21
C ALA A 127 -11.28 -10.15 -35.11
N LEU A 128 -10.41 -9.13 -35.03
CA LEU A 128 -10.82 -7.72 -34.88
C LEU A 128 -11.19 -7.02 -36.20
N SER A 129 -10.72 -7.54 -37.34
CA SER A 129 -10.97 -7.00 -38.69
C SER A 129 -12.45 -6.72 -39.05
N PRO A 130 -13.46 -7.50 -38.60
CA PRO A 130 -14.86 -7.24 -38.96
C PRO A 130 -15.41 -5.96 -38.32
N ILE A 131 -14.79 -5.48 -37.24
CA ILE A 131 -15.23 -4.30 -36.49
C ILE A 131 -14.32 -3.10 -36.78
N LEU A 132 -13.01 -3.35 -36.90
CA LEU A 132 -11.99 -2.32 -37.07
C LEU A 132 -11.34 -2.43 -38.45
N ASP A 133 -11.57 -1.42 -39.28
CA ASP A 133 -10.89 -1.24 -40.56
C ASP A 133 -10.67 0.27 -40.79
N PRO A 134 -9.42 0.74 -40.93
CA PRO A 134 -8.15 0.00 -40.82
C PRO A 134 -7.82 -0.41 -39.37
N ILE A 135 -7.10 -1.52 -39.22
CA ILE A 135 -6.64 -2.03 -37.91
C ILE A 135 -5.15 -1.82 -37.70
N THR A 136 -4.81 -1.25 -36.53
CA THR A 136 -3.44 -0.99 -36.10
C THR A 136 -3.24 -1.57 -34.71
N ILE A 137 -2.39 -2.59 -34.61
CA ILE A 137 -2.07 -3.27 -33.35
C ILE A 137 -0.58 -3.06 -33.05
N CYS A 138 -0.27 -2.69 -31.81
CA CYS A 138 1.09 -2.56 -31.31
C CYS A 138 1.28 -3.36 -30.03
N SER A 139 2.54 -3.64 -29.69
CA SER A 139 2.90 -4.38 -28.48
C SER A 139 3.56 -3.43 -27.49
N ILE A 140 3.15 -3.48 -26.22
CA ILE A 140 3.76 -2.71 -25.13
C ILE A 140 3.97 -3.60 -23.90
N ASN A 141 4.77 -3.11 -22.96
CA ASN A 141 4.94 -3.76 -21.67
C ASN A 141 4.16 -3.02 -20.58
N VAL A 142 3.45 -3.78 -19.74
CA VAL A 142 2.72 -3.24 -18.59
C VAL A 142 3.09 -3.96 -17.29
N PRO A 143 3.04 -3.31 -16.13
CA PRO A 143 3.28 -3.95 -14.85
C PRO A 143 2.25 -5.04 -14.56
N LEU A 144 2.71 -6.26 -14.32
CA LEU A 144 1.85 -7.40 -14.00
C LEU A 144 1.16 -7.23 -12.65
N LEU A 145 1.84 -6.61 -11.68
CA LEU A 145 1.32 -6.44 -10.33
C LEU A 145 0.66 -5.07 -10.16
N ALA A 146 -0.37 -5.01 -9.31
CA ALA A 146 -1.02 -3.75 -8.96
C ALA A 146 -0.07 -2.81 -8.19
N PRO A 147 -0.19 -1.48 -8.40
CA PRO A 147 0.60 -0.49 -7.66
C PRO A 147 0.23 -0.53 -6.17
N THR A 148 1.20 -0.30 -5.29
CA THR A 148 0.96 -0.30 -3.84
C THR A 148 0.85 1.10 -3.24
N SER A 149 1.07 2.13 -4.05
CA SER A 149 0.86 3.52 -3.68
C SER A 149 0.31 4.36 -4.84
N GLN A 150 -0.25 5.51 -4.52
CA GLN A 150 -0.76 6.46 -5.50
C GLN A 150 0.36 7.06 -6.35
N GLU A 151 1.52 7.31 -5.73
CA GLU A 151 2.73 7.83 -6.39
C GLU A 151 3.27 6.81 -7.37
N GLN A 152 3.31 5.53 -6.98
CA GLN A 152 3.73 4.44 -7.86
C GLN A 152 2.79 4.32 -9.07
N ALA A 153 1.48 4.38 -8.85
CA ALA A 153 0.51 4.35 -9.95
C ALA A 153 0.70 5.52 -10.94
N LYS A 154 1.00 6.73 -10.44
CA LYS A 154 1.31 7.88 -11.29
C LYS A 154 2.58 7.66 -12.10
N LEU A 155 3.67 7.24 -11.44
CA LEU A 155 4.95 6.94 -12.10
C LEU A 155 4.77 5.91 -13.20
N TRP A 156 4.11 4.78 -12.89
CA TRP A 156 3.87 3.73 -13.87
C TRP A 156 2.89 4.14 -14.98
N SER A 157 1.93 5.02 -14.69
CA SER A 157 1.04 5.58 -15.72
C SER A 157 1.80 6.40 -16.75
N SER A 158 2.79 7.18 -16.30
CA SER A 158 3.67 7.94 -17.19
C SER A 158 4.69 7.08 -17.94
N GLN A 159 5.03 5.90 -17.41
CA GLN A 159 6.07 5.05 -17.97
C GLN A 159 5.55 3.92 -18.88
N TYR A 160 4.39 3.35 -18.58
CA TYR A 160 3.91 2.13 -19.25
C TYR A 160 2.53 2.32 -19.87
N TRP A 161 1.52 2.53 -19.01
CA TRP A 161 0.13 2.62 -19.41
C TRP A 161 -0.71 3.15 -18.24
N PRO A 162 -1.86 3.83 -18.46
CA PRO A 162 -2.72 4.27 -17.37
C PRO A 162 -3.06 3.18 -16.34
N ILE A 163 -2.62 3.42 -15.10
CA ILE A 163 -2.72 2.49 -13.98
C ILE A 163 -3.48 3.15 -12.82
N VAL A 164 -4.37 2.38 -12.22
CA VAL A 164 -5.27 2.81 -11.14
C VAL A 164 -4.82 2.22 -9.82
N TYR A 165 -4.57 3.09 -8.86
CA TYR A 165 -4.44 2.74 -7.45
C TYR A 165 -5.82 2.73 -6.78
N LYS A 166 -6.22 1.60 -6.17
CA LYS A 166 -7.48 1.49 -5.42
C LYS A 166 -7.22 1.74 -3.94
N LYS A 167 -8.08 2.52 -3.27
CA LYS A 167 -7.99 2.76 -1.81
C LYS A 167 -8.21 1.50 -0.96
N SER A 168 -8.84 0.47 -1.53
CA SER A 168 -8.98 -0.87 -0.94
C SER A 168 -7.75 -1.75 -1.15
N ASN A 169 -6.61 -1.15 -1.53
CA ASN A 169 -5.37 -1.87 -1.74
C ASN A 169 -5.01 -2.67 -0.46
N PRO A 170 -4.82 -3.99 -0.54
CA PRO A 170 -4.49 -4.81 0.63
C PRO A 170 -3.10 -4.52 1.19
N PHE A 171 -2.27 -3.73 0.51
CA PHE A 171 -0.90 -3.45 0.91
C PHE A 171 -0.79 -2.16 1.73
N GLY A 172 -0.40 -2.32 2.99
CA GLY A 172 -0.02 -1.24 3.89
C GLY A 172 -1.20 -0.36 4.39
N PRO A 173 -1.02 0.36 5.51
CA PRO A 173 -1.99 1.34 5.95
C PRO A 173 -2.02 2.53 4.98
N HIS A 174 -3.22 3.05 4.67
CA HIS A 174 -3.36 4.24 3.84
C HIS A 174 -2.55 5.43 4.44
N PRO A 175 -1.87 6.27 3.64
CA PRO A 175 -1.02 7.35 4.14
C PRO A 175 -1.70 8.25 5.19
N ALA A 176 -2.98 8.57 5.00
CA ALA A 176 -3.77 9.33 5.96
C ALA A 176 -3.86 8.69 7.37
N ILE A 177 -3.83 7.35 7.47
CA ILE A 177 -3.81 6.64 8.76
C ILE A 177 -2.44 6.84 9.42
N VAL A 178 -1.36 6.73 8.65
CA VAL A 178 0.01 6.93 9.13
C VAL A 178 0.21 8.37 9.62
N SER A 179 -0.18 9.37 8.83
CA SER A 179 -0.06 10.78 9.23
C SER A 179 -0.85 11.12 10.50
N ARG A 180 -2.06 10.54 10.67
CA ARG A 180 -2.84 10.70 11.89
C ARG A 180 -2.16 10.06 13.11
N ALA A 181 -1.59 8.88 12.94
CA ALA A 181 -0.85 8.20 14.00
C ALA A 181 0.42 8.99 14.39
N GLU A 182 1.13 9.57 13.42
CA GLU A 182 2.33 10.37 13.65
C GLU A 182 2.04 11.61 14.51
N ILE A 183 0.96 12.34 14.21
CA ILE A 183 0.51 13.51 15.00
C ILE A 183 0.18 13.12 16.45
N GLU A 184 -0.38 11.93 16.67
CA GLU A 184 -0.70 11.44 18.02
C GLU A 184 0.55 11.04 18.79
N LEU A 185 1.52 10.39 18.14
CA LEU A 185 2.74 9.92 18.79
C LEU A 185 3.72 11.04 19.13
N GLN A 186 3.66 12.19 18.45
CA GLN A 186 4.50 13.35 18.77
C GLN A 186 4.26 13.94 20.17
N LYS A 187 3.18 13.57 20.86
CA LYS A 187 2.79 14.14 22.16
C LYS A 187 3.33 13.37 23.37
N GLU A 188 3.88 12.17 23.19
CA GLU A 188 4.19 11.28 24.30
C GLU A 188 5.71 11.21 24.57
N PRO A 189 6.20 11.68 25.74
CA PRO A 189 7.60 11.52 26.10
C PRO A 189 7.91 10.06 26.44
N VAL A 190 8.84 9.44 25.71
CA VAL A 190 9.32 8.09 26.01
C VAL A 190 10.33 8.15 27.15
N LEU A 191 9.99 7.57 28.31
CA LEU A 191 10.89 7.47 29.46
C LEU A 191 11.50 6.07 29.55
N GLY A 192 12.84 5.98 29.54
CA GLY A 192 13.58 4.73 29.76
C GLY A 192 14.83 4.60 28.89
N SER A 193 15.64 3.58 29.17
CA SER A 193 16.76 3.10 28.35
C SER A 193 16.45 3.18 26.85
N LYS A 194 17.48 3.25 25.99
CA LYS A 194 17.44 3.48 24.52
C LYS A 194 16.35 2.75 23.67
N ILE A 195 15.58 1.82 24.26
CA ILE A 195 14.43 1.11 23.69
C ILE A 195 13.24 1.16 24.68
N GLY A 196 12.08 1.59 24.19
CA GLY A 196 10.81 1.60 24.94
C GLY A 196 9.63 1.19 24.06
N ALA A 197 8.49 0.90 24.68
CA ALA A 197 7.24 0.56 24.01
C ALA A 197 6.08 1.30 24.69
N VAL A 198 5.16 1.82 23.89
CA VAL A 198 3.94 2.49 24.33
C VAL A 198 2.73 1.80 23.68
N VAL A 199 1.68 1.55 24.47
CA VAL A 199 0.40 1.04 23.96
C VAL A 199 -0.63 2.16 24.08
N VAL A 200 -1.23 2.52 22.95
CA VAL A 200 -2.23 3.59 22.85
C VAL A 200 -3.55 2.97 22.38
N GLN A 201 -4.63 3.25 23.10
CA GLN A 201 -5.99 2.90 22.69
C GLN A 201 -6.66 4.13 22.08
N ARG A 202 -7.24 3.97 20.89
CA ARG A 202 -8.10 4.99 20.30
C ARG A 202 -9.56 4.68 20.64
N LYS A 203 -10.24 5.62 21.29
CA LYS A 203 -11.67 5.55 21.60
C LYS A 203 -12.34 6.88 21.24
N ASN A 204 -13.41 6.84 20.44
CA ASN A 204 -14.14 8.02 19.99
C ASN A 204 -13.25 9.11 19.35
N GLY A 205 -12.24 8.70 18.58
CA GLY A 205 -11.30 9.63 17.92
C GLY A 205 -10.24 10.25 18.84
N VAL A 206 -10.21 9.88 20.13
CA VAL A 206 -9.21 10.34 21.10
C VAL A 206 -8.25 9.21 21.42
N ALA A 207 -6.95 9.51 21.44
CA ALA A 207 -5.88 8.60 21.82
C ALA A 207 -5.68 8.63 23.35
N HIS A 208 -5.59 7.46 23.96
CA HIS A 208 -5.34 7.27 25.39
C HIS A 208 -4.17 6.31 25.59
N THR A 209 -3.12 6.76 26.29
CA THR A 209 -1.99 5.91 26.67
C THR A 209 -2.43 4.89 27.73
N LEU A 210 -2.33 3.60 27.41
CA LEU A 210 -2.67 2.51 28.31
C LEU A 210 -1.46 1.98 29.10
N ALA A 211 -0.28 1.94 28.45
CA ALA A 211 0.94 1.43 29.07
C ALA A 211 2.19 2.06 28.43
N ILE A 212 3.21 2.28 29.25
CA ILE A 212 4.56 2.69 28.84
C ILE A 212 5.56 1.75 29.52
N ALA A 213 6.43 1.12 28.75
CA ALA A 213 7.44 0.21 29.28
C ALA A 213 8.81 0.44 28.62
N GLY A 214 9.87 0.50 29.43
CA GLY A 214 11.26 0.47 28.97
C GLY A 214 11.83 -0.94 28.87
N ASP A 215 12.93 -1.12 28.15
CA ASP A 215 13.67 -2.39 28.14
C ASP A 215 14.33 -2.65 29.52
N SER A 216 14.05 -3.83 30.09
CA SER A 216 14.60 -4.27 31.37
C SER A 216 15.22 -5.67 31.29
N ARG A 217 15.57 -6.16 30.08
CA ARG A 217 16.17 -7.50 29.86
C ARG A 217 17.40 -7.78 30.72
N TRP A 218 18.12 -6.73 31.11
CA TRP A 218 19.37 -6.81 31.87
C TRP A 218 19.22 -6.42 33.34
N LEU A 219 18.02 -6.04 33.78
CA LEU A 219 17.78 -5.66 35.16
C LEU A 219 17.90 -6.92 36.04
N LYS A 220 18.87 -6.92 36.95
CA LYS A 220 19.17 -8.09 37.82
C LYS A 220 19.41 -9.38 37.03
N TRP A 221 19.91 -9.26 35.79
CA TRP A 221 20.20 -10.39 34.92
C TRP A 221 21.68 -10.39 34.51
N PRO A 222 22.36 -11.55 34.43
CA PRO A 222 23.73 -11.62 33.95
C PRO A 222 23.88 -10.99 32.55
N ARG A 223 24.95 -10.22 32.31
CA ARG A 223 25.22 -9.62 30.98
C ARG A 223 25.86 -10.64 30.02
N VAL A 224 25.23 -11.80 29.90
CA VAL A 224 25.67 -12.91 29.04
C VAL A 224 24.44 -13.49 28.33
N GLY A 225 24.59 -13.89 27.06
CA GLY A 225 23.51 -14.45 26.26
C GLY A 225 22.46 -13.41 25.81
N SER A 226 21.18 -13.79 25.80
CA SER A 226 20.08 -12.96 25.25
C SER A 226 19.36 -12.06 26.26
N GLY A 227 19.75 -12.10 27.54
CA GLY A 227 19.03 -11.43 28.63
C GLY A 227 17.69 -12.11 28.97
N ASN A 228 16.95 -11.56 29.94
CA ASN A 228 15.58 -12.00 30.21
C ASN A 228 14.63 -11.49 29.13
N VAL A 229 14.35 -12.30 28.12
CA VAL A 229 13.51 -11.90 26.96
C VAL A 229 12.15 -11.35 27.40
N THR A 230 11.56 -11.91 28.47
CA THR A 230 10.25 -11.47 29.00
C THR A 230 10.26 -10.04 29.55
N ALA A 231 11.43 -9.51 29.90
CA ALA A 231 11.61 -8.13 30.34
C ALA A 231 11.92 -7.15 29.19
N HIS A 232 11.80 -7.58 27.92
CA HIS A 232 11.83 -6.68 26.77
C HIS A 232 10.67 -5.66 26.81
N ALA A 233 10.91 -4.44 26.33
CA ALA A 233 9.95 -3.34 26.38
C ALA A 233 8.55 -3.73 25.86
N ALA A 234 8.49 -4.40 24.71
CA ALA A 234 7.23 -4.83 24.10
C ALA A 234 6.46 -5.85 24.96
N LEU A 235 7.13 -6.87 25.51
CA LEU A 235 6.48 -7.89 26.33
C LEU A 235 5.99 -7.32 27.66
N ARG A 236 6.76 -6.40 28.25
CA ARG A 236 6.35 -5.66 29.44
C ARG A 236 5.12 -4.78 29.19
N ALA A 237 5.07 -4.07 28.06
CA ALA A 237 3.92 -3.25 27.73
C ALA A 237 2.65 -4.10 27.55
N ILE A 238 2.76 -5.28 26.92
CA ILE A 238 1.66 -6.25 26.80
C ILE A 238 1.20 -6.72 28.18
N ALA A 239 2.14 -7.09 29.07
CA ALA A 239 1.82 -7.52 30.42
C ALA A 239 1.09 -6.44 31.23
N MET A 240 1.57 -5.18 31.18
CA MET A 240 0.90 -4.05 31.85
C MET A 240 -0.55 -3.85 31.38
N VAL A 241 -0.81 -4.01 30.08
CA VAL A 241 -2.18 -3.91 29.54
C VAL A 241 -3.03 -5.08 30.00
N ALA A 242 -2.50 -6.31 29.97
CA ALA A 242 -3.21 -7.49 30.43
C ALA A 242 -3.59 -7.40 31.92
N ASP A 243 -2.65 -6.98 32.78
CA ASP A 243 -2.89 -6.75 34.20
C ASP A 243 -3.94 -5.63 34.42
N GLY A 244 -3.86 -4.56 33.63
CA GLY A 244 -4.84 -3.47 33.66
C GLY A 244 -6.26 -3.94 33.30
N ILE A 245 -6.40 -4.78 32.27
CA ILE A 245 -7.69 -5.39 31.89
C ILE A 245 -8.22 -6.27 33.01
N LYS A 246 -7.38 -7.15 33.58
CA LYS A 246 -7.75 -8.04 34.68
C LYS A 246 -8.29 -7.26 35.89
N ILE A 247 -7.59 -6.19 36.29
CA ILE A 247 -8.02 -5.31 37.39
C ILE A 247 -9.38 -4.66 37.10
N GLN A 248 -9.63 -4.27 35.84
CA GLN A 248 -10.91 -3.69 35.45
C GLN A 248 -12.06 -4.70 35.48
N GLU A 249 -11.82 -5.94 35.06
CA GLU A 249 -12.80 -7.03 35.11
C GLU A 249 -13.15 -7.39 36.56
N GLU A 250 -12.15 -7.52 37.43
CA GLU A 250 -12.34 -7.77 38.86
C GLU A 250 -13.17 -6.67 39.54
N LYS A 251 -12.90 -5.39 39.20
CA LYS A 251 -13.68 -4.25 39.70
C LYS A 251 -15.13 -4.27 39.21
N LYS A 252 -15.38 -4.65 37.96
CA LYS A 252 -16.74 -4.77 37.41
C LYS A 252 -17.52 -5.90 38.09
N GLY A 253 -16.92 -7.08 38.25
CA GLY A 253 -17.54 -8.21 38.96
C GLY A 253 -17.87 -7.88 40.42
N SER A 254 -16.98 -7.18 41.10
CA SER A 254 -17.18 -6.73 42.50
C SER A 254 -18.29 -5.69 42.66
N THR A 255 -18.59 -4.91 41.60
CA THR A 255 -19.66 -3.88 41.62
C THR A 255 -21.03 -4.49 41.37
N VAL A 256 -21.11 -5.59 40.61
CA VAL A 256 -22.36 -6.34 40.36
C VAL A 256 -22.80 -7.07 41.63
N LEU A 257 -21.87 -7.71 42.35
CA LEU A 257 -22.15 -8.44 43.59
C LEU A 257 -22.55 -7.56 44.80
N LYS A 258 -22.41 -6.23 44.70
CA LYS A 258 -22.79 -5.27 45.75
C LYS A 258 -24.17 -4.62 45.54
N ARG A 259 -24.87 -4.99 44.48
CA ARG A 259 -26.20 -4.43 44.12
C ARG A 259 -27.35 -5.42 44.27
N GLU A 260 -27.09 -6.60 44.84
CA GLU A 260 -28.08 -7.54 45.36
C GLU A 260 -28.11 -7.46 46.89
#